data_AF-A0A2D6MI80-F1
#
_entry.id   AF-A0A2D6MI80-F1
#
_cell.length_a   1.000
_cell.length_b   1.000
_cell.length_c   1.000
_cell.angle_alpha   90.00
_cell.angle_beta   90.00
_cell.angle_gamma   90.00
#
_symmetry.space_group_name_H-M   'P 1'
#
loop_
_entity.id
_entity.type
_entity.pdbx_description
1 polymer ?
#
loop_
_entity_poly.entity_id
_entity_poly.type
_entity_poly.pdbx_seq_one_letter_code
_entity_poly.pdbx_strand_id
1 'polypeptide(L)' 'MNTHDYSAREWGRNYNILGTEDEGLSIRIAGWGGGISNNDYIILKNGNDTTRYQIENIEYKRDPPDMWFASATFSPRES' A
#
# COMPACT_ATOMS: atom_id res chain seq x y z
N MET A 1 1.12 -7.34 -13.04
CA MET A 1 1.81 -6.71 -11.90
C MET A 1 1.89 -5.23 -12.18
N ASN A 2 1.17 -4.45 -11.41
CA ASN A 2 1.06 -3.00 -11.56
C ASN A 2 1.74 -2.29 -10.38
N THR A 3 2.06 -1.01 -10.56
CA THR A 3 2.57 -0.16 -9.48
C THR A 3 1.58 0.96 -9.23
N HIS A 4 1.17 1.11 -7.97
CA HIS A 4 0.18 2.08 -7.52
C HIS A 4 0.88 3.19 -6.74
N ASP A 5 0.82 4.42 -7.25
CA ASP A 5 1.46 5.56 -6.60
C ASP A 5 0.51 6.23 -5.60
N TYR A 6 0.83 6.10 -4.31
CA TYR A 6 0.13 6.70 -3.17
C TYR A 6 1.02 7.76 -2.49
N SER A 7 2.06 8.26 -3.16
CA SER A 7 2.97 9.27 -2.60
C SER A 7 2.34 10.66 -2.49
N ALA A 8 1.26 10.92 -3.21
CA ALA A 8 0.47 12.14 -3.16
C ALA A 8 -0.89 11.90 -2.50
N ARG A 9 -1.34 12.86 -1.69
CA ARG A 9 -2.65 12.80 -1.03
C ARG A 9 -3.75 13.25 -1.98
N GLU A 10 -4.35 12.28 -2.65
CA GLU A 10 -5.43 12.48 -3.63
C GLU A 10 -6.67 11.64 -3.27
N TRP A 11 -7.83 12.00 -3.82
CA TRP A 11 -9.03 11.19 -3.67
C TRP A 11 -8.80 9.78 -4.23
N GLY A 12 -9.21 8.75 -3.50
CA GLY A 12 -8.98 7.35 -3.89
C GLY A 12 -7.51 6.89 -3.83
N ARG A 13 -6.63 7.66 -3.18
CA ARG A 13 -5.21 7.33 -2.93
C ARG A 13 -4.78 7.66 -1.50
N ASN A 14 -5.74 7.70 -0.57
CA ASN A 14 -5.46 7.91 0.84
C ASN A 14 -5.16 6.56 1.50
N TYR A 15 -4.22 6.56 2.45
CA TYR A 15 -3.86 5.39 3.22
C TYR A 15 -3.51 5.76 4.66
N ASN A 16 -3.56 4.76 5.55
CA ASN A 16 -3.03 4.80 6.90
C ASN A 16 -2.23 3.52 7.15
N ILE A 17 -1.04 3.66 7.74
CA ILE A 17 -0.26 2.52 8.22
C ILE A 17 -0.84 2.13 9.59
N LEU A 18 -1.34 0.91 9.70
CA LEU A 18 -1.93 0.35 10.91
C LEU A 18 -0.88 -0.26 11.84
N GLY A 19 0.24 -0.70 11.28
CA GLY A 19 1.34 -1.29 12.03
C GLY A 19 2.49 -1.72 11.12
N THR A 20 3.67 -1.84 11.72
CA THR A 20 4.88 -2.35 11.11
C THR A 20 5.28 -3.64 11.82
N GLU A 21 5.62 -4.67 11.06
CA GLU A 21 6.05 -5.99 11.53
C GLU A 21 7.43 -6.32 10.94
N ASP A 22 8.07 -7.39 11.41
CA ASP A 22 9.35 -7.87 10.88
C ASP A 22 10.44 -6.77 10.79
N GLU A 23 10.64 -6.03 11.89
CA GLU A 23 11.60 -4.91 11.95
C GLU A 23 11.37 -3.81 10.89
N GLY A 24 10.12 -3.67 10.42
CA GLY A 24 9.74 -2.68 9.41
C GLY A 24 9.82 -3.19 7.97
N LEU A 25 10.16 -4.46 7.77
CA LEU A 25 10.13 -5.11 6.45
C LEU A 25 8.70 -5.43 6.00
N SER A 26 7.74 -5.52 6.92
CA SER A 26 6.34 -5.80 6.63
C SER A 26 5.45 -4.70 7.21
N ILE A 27 4.39 -4.33 6.50
CA ILE A 27 3.43 -3.31 6.94
C ILE A 27 1.99 -3.77 6.75
N ARG A 28 1.13 -3.34 7.67
CA ARG A 28 -0.34 -3.43 7.54
C ARG A 28 -0.89 -2.05 7.21
N ILE A 29 -1.72 -1.99 6.18
CA ILE A 29 -2.21 -0.73 5.61
C ILE A 29 -3.72 -0.80 5.46
N ALA A 30 -4.41 0.28 5.79
CA ALA A 30 -5.76 0.53 5.29
C ALA A 30 -5.69 1.65 4.25
N GLY A 31 -6.45 1.53 3.17
CA GLY A 31 -6.50 2.57 2.16
C GLY A 31 -7.83 2.66 1.45
N TRP A 32 -7.91 3.65 0.57
CA TRP A 32 -9.08 3.95 -0.24
C TRP A 32 -8.68 3.91 -1.71
N GLY A 33 -9.58 3.48 -2.59
CA GLY A 33 -9.36 3.32 -4.03
C GLY A 33 -9.68 1.92 -4.51
N GLY A 34 -9.18 1.57 -5.70
CA GLY A 34 -9.43 0.27 -6.33
C GLY A 34 -8.35 -0.13 -7.32
N GLY A 35 -8.40 -1.39 -7.75
CA GLY A 35 -7.51 -1.94 -8.77
C GLY A 35 -6.17 -2.47 -8.27
N ILE A 36 -5.90 -2.39 -6.96
CA ILE A 36 -4.76 -3.05 -6.32
C ILE A 36 -5.06 -4.55 -6.15
N SER A 37 -4.11 -5.39 -6.54
CA SER A 37 -4.17 -6.85 -6.41
C SER A 37 -2.93 -7.41 -5.70
N ASN A 38 -2.99 -8.68 -5.27
CA ASN A 38 -1.81 -9.39 -4.78
C ASN A 38 -0.69 -9.37 -5.83
N ASN A 39 0.55 -9.27 -5.36
CA ASN A 39 1.78 -9.06 -6.13
C ASN A 39 1.92 -7.70 -6.82
N ASP A 40 0.94 -6.80 -6.77
CA ASP A 40 1.17 -5.42 -7.20
C ASP A 40 2.13 -4.70 -6.24
N TYR A 41 2.66 -3.57 -6.67
CA TYR A 41 3.45 -2.69 -5.82
C TYR A 41 2.65 -1.46 -5.41
N ILE A 42 2.90 -0.97 -4.20
CA ILE A 42 2.43 0.33 -3.72
C ILE A 42 3.62 1.20 -3.35
N ILE A 43 3.59 2.46 -3.79
CA ILE A 43 4.59 3.47 -3.44
C ILE A 43 3.98 4.38 -2.39
N LEU A 44 4.58 4.42 -1.21
CA LEU A 44 4.13 5.22 -0.08
C LEU A 44 5.11 6.37 0.18
N LYS A 45 4.60 7.49 0.68
CA LYS A 45 5.43 8.61 1.12
C LYS A 45 6.19 8.23 2.39
N ASN A 46 7.50 8.51 2.43
CA ASN A 46 8.37 8.31 3.57
C ASN A 46 9.26 9.55 3.78
N GLY A 47 8.79 10.51 4.60
CA GLY A 47 9.45 11.80 4.72
C GLY A 47 9.52 12.54 3.37
N ASN A 48 10.72 12.93 2.95
CA ASN A 48 10.92 13.53 1.63
C ASN A 48 10.96 12.50 0.50
N ASP A 49 11.24 11.24 0.83
CA ASP A 49 11.39 10.14 -0.12
C ASP A 49 10.10 9.32 -0.28
N THR A 50 10.20 8.23 -1.04
CA THR A 50 9.15 7.24 -1.20
C THR A 50 9.70 5.84 -1.00
N THR A 51 8.90 4.96 -0.41
CA THR A 51 9.23 3.55 -0.23
C THR A 51 8.27 2.70 -1.06
N ARG A 52 8.81 1.68 -1.73
CA ARG A 52 8.00 0.70 -2.48
C ARG A 52 7.83 -0.58 -1.66
N TYR A 53 6.60 -1.06 -1.63
CA TYR A 53 6.22 -2.33 -1.02
C TYR A 53 5.49 -3.21 -2.04
N GLN A 54 5.65 -4.52 -1.95
CA GLN A 54 4.86 -5.50 -2.69
C GLN A 54 3.65 -5.92 -1.86
N ILE A 55 2.47 -5.96 -2.46
CA ILE A 55 1.24 -6.42 -1.82
C ILE A 55 1.25 -7.95 -1.70
N GLU A 56 1.25 -8.45 -0.48
CA GLU A 56 1.17 -9.89 -0.21
C GLU A 56 -0.29 -10.35 -0.19
N ASN A 57 -1.14 -9.59 0.50
CA ASN A 57 -2.56 -9.86 0.62
C ASN A 57 -3.34 -8.54 0.62
N ILE A 58 -4.48 -8.51 -0.07
CA ILE A 58 -5.42 -7.39 -0.06
C ILE A 58 -6.86 -7.87 0.08
N GLU A 59 -7.62 -7.16 0.91
CA GLU A 59 -9.04 -7.40 1.14
C GLU A 59 -9.82 -6.10 0.96
N TYR A 60 -10.70 -6.06 -0.04
CA TYR A 60 -11.65 -4.97 -0.22
C TYR A 60 -12.84 -5.14 0.70
N LYS A 61 -13.27 -4.04 1.32
CA LYS A 61 -14.53 -3.98 2.07
C LYS A 61 -15.69 -3.69 1.13
N ARG A 62 -16.88 -4.13 1.52
CA ARG A 62 -18.12 -3.89 0.75
C ARG A 62 -18.76 -2.55 1.11
N ASP A 63 -18.54 -2.09 2.34
CA ASP A 63 -19.06 -0.83 2.85
C ASP A 63 -18.01 -0.18 3.77
N PRO A 64 -17.39 0.94 3.36
CA PRO A 64 -17.50 1.54 2.03
C PRO A 64 -16.78 0.69 0.95
N PRO A 65 -17.26 0.67 -0.31
CA PRO A 65 -16.83 -0.27 -1.35
C PRO A 65 -15.44 0.00 -1.92
N ASP A 66 -14.88 1.18 -1.66
CA ASP A 66 -13.57 1.62 -2.09
C ASP A 66 -12.53 1.56 -0.95
N MET A 67 -12.89 1.04 0.23
CA MET A 67 -11.94 0.79 1.30
C MET A 67 -11.30 -0.59 1.14
N TRP A 68 -10.02 -0.68 1.44
CA TRP A 68 -9.27 -1.95 1.46
C TRP A 68 -8.30 -2.01 2.64
N PHE A 69 -7.94 -3.24 3.00
CA PHE A 69 -6.88 -3.56 3.96
C PHE A 69 -5.86 -4.43 3.26
N ALA A 70 -4.57 -4.17 3.48
CA ALA A 70 -3.50 -4.95 2.87
C ALA A 70 -2.34 -5.22 3.84
N SER A 71 -1.66 -6.33 3.61
CA SER A 71 -0.30 -6.57 4.11
C SER A 71 0.68 -6.44 2.95
N ALA A 72 1.81 -5.79 3.19
CA ALA A 72 2.81 -5.55 2.16
C ALA A 72 4.24 -5.67 2.70
N THR A 73 5.15 -6.17 1.88
CA THR A 73 6.57 -6.38 2.22
C THR A 73 7.46 -5.38 1.49
N PHE A 74 8.54 -4.95 2.12
CA PHE A 74 9.48 -3.99 1.56
C PHE A 74 10.08 -4.56 0.26
N SER A 75 9.94 -3.81 -0.83
CA SER A 75 10.40 -4.21 -2.16
C SER A 75 11.04 -3.01 -2.85
N PRO A 76 12.31 -2.72 -2.59
CA PRO A 76 12.99 -1.55 -3.15
C PRO A 76 13.03 -1.62 -4.67
N ARG A 77 13.06 -0.47 -5.35
CA ARG A 77 13.28 -0.42 -6.80
C ARG A 77 14.69 -0.93 -7.09
N GLU A 78 14.82 -1.86 -8.03
CA GLU A 78 16.13 -2.22 -8.54
C GLU A 78 16.75 -0.97 -9.19
N SER A 79 17.98 -0.66 -8.78
CA SER A 79 18.78 0.47 -9.25
C SER A 79 19.34 0.22 -10.64
#